data_AF-A0A061QVS1-F1
#
_entry.id   AF-A0A061QVS1-F1
#
_cell.length_a   1.000
_cell.length_b   1.000
_cell.length_c   1.000
_cell.angle_alpha   90.00
_cell.angle_beta   90.00
_cell.angle_gamma   90.00
#
_symmetry.space_group_name_H-M   'P 1'
#
loop_
_entity.id
_entity.type
_entity.pdbx_description
1 polymer ?
#
loop_
_entity_poly.entity_id
_entity_poly.type
_entity_poly.pdbx_seq_one_letter_code
_entity_poly.pdbx_strand_id
1 'polypeptide(L)'
;MNRAGSGYGILGDLHSIGGPQDYLNVSRIGKKWVTAALYLCSAQVAIGLSLFLLDSFMVYDLTAKLFGQLVAVAMVAIGAAGAFGSHKRSRNLLNLHIVGVIIAILLGVQYITAFSRENYVNCTMARLYMKTRKIQEYLEKQPAVNMFTTVVSRLNEMEDMLNMVEEGSVESLQKKIDAEKMMNSDNNYIRYKLQLLKVHAERLLNNHINATDENTKGMSPEDRRVLNERIDAAEGVLDRIAQHNEDGDYISYEEYEELLHNLADAYEGVGSLQQRTLHDHIKQLSFDKDVFERQGKGYHGSMAKQRQREHHERQIEWSKRMEEAIRKHEFSGAHPDLSDLPQWCMQDKSYNTALIGLGTFLVFLQLASGYCVLSLSFQLPMKAE
;
A
#
# COMPACT_ATOMS: atom_id res chain seq x y z
N MET A 1 63.66 37.40 5.16
CA MET A 1 63.91 36.75 6.46
C MET A 1 63.06 37.49 7.48
N ASN A 2 61.88 36.93 7.76
CA ASN A 2 60.75 37.65 8.32
C ASN A 2 60.69 37.51 9.84
N ARG A 3 60.43 38.65 10.50
CA ARG A 3 60.19 38.78 11.93
C ARG A 3 58.93 38.01 12.33
N ALA A 4 59.07 37.18 13.36
CA ALA A 4 57.95 36.56 14.06
C ALA A 4 57.16 37.64 14.82
N GLY A 5 55.89 37.81 14.45
CA GLY A 5 54.92 38.62 15.19
C GLY A 5 54.34 37.82 16.35
N SER A 6 54.69 38.21 17.56
CA SER A 6 54.06 37.78 18.81
C SER A 6 52.69 38.43 18.92
N GLY A 7 51.62 37.64 18.73
CA GLY A 7 50.23 38.03 18.95
C GLY A 7 49.73 37.53 20.30
N TYR A 8 50.29 38.03 21.39
CA TYR A 8 49.70 37.91 22.73
C TYR A 8 49.13 39.28 23.12
N GLY A 9 47.82 39.44 22.91
CA GLY A 9 47.10 40.65 23.26
C GLY A 9 45.62 40.40 23.15
N ILE A 10 45.03 39.94 24.25
CA ILE A 10 43.71 40.27 24.84
C ILE A 10 43.48 39.20 25.92
N LEU A 11 44.28 39.26 26.98
CA LEU A 11 43.90 38.81 28.31
C LEU A 11 43.67 40.11 29.08
N GLY A 12 42.54 40.74 28.75
CA GLY A 12 42.05 41.88 29.51
C GLY A 12 41.67 41.40 30.90
N ASP A 13 42.21 42.09 31.90
CA ASP A 13 41.93 41.96 33.31
C ASP A 13 40.43 41.76 33.59
N LEU A 14 40.07 40.52 33.90
CA LEU A 14 38.85 40.13 34.63
C LEU A 14 39.25 39.67 36.03
N HIS A 15 40.21 40.39 36.64
CA HIS A 15 40.47 40.29 38.06
C HIS A 15 39.59 41.32 38.78
N SER A 16 38.72 40.84 39.66
CA SER A 16 38.08 41.59 40.74
C SER A 16 36.75 42.30 40.45
N ILE A 17 35.72 41.53 40.06
CA ILE A 17 34.33 41.82 40.50
C ILE A 17 33.72 40.49 40.93
N GLY A 18 33.94 40.14 42.17
CA GLY A 18 33.41 38.93 42.77
C GLY A 18 33.67 38.99 44.27
N GLY A 19 32.84 39.74 44.98
CA GLY A 19 32.92 39.74 46.45
C GLY A 19 32.65 38.32 46.98
N PRO A 20 33.05 37.99 48.21
CA PRO A 20 32.70 36.71 48.84
C PRO A 20 31.18 36.40 48.82
N GLN A 21 30.33 37.43 48.69
CA GLN A 21 28.89 37.28 48.48
C GLN A 21 28.53 36.67 47.11
N ASP A 22 29.29 36.94 46.04
CA ASP A 22 29.01 36.41 44.69
C ASP A 22 29.30 34.91 44.63
N TYR A 23 30.38 34.45 45.28
CA TYR A 23 30.69 33.02 45.41
C TYR A 23 29.64 32.26 46.23
N LEU A 24 29.11 32.89 47.29
CA LEU A 24 28.03 32.30 48.09
C LEU A 24 26.72 32.18 47.29
N ASN A 25 26.39 33.17 46.47
CA ASN A 25 25.20 33.16 45.61
C ASN A 25 25.29 32.11 44.49
N VAL A 26 26.44 31.99 43.81
CA VAL A 26 26.69 30.94 42.82
C VAL A 26 26.55 29.54 43.45
N SER A 27 27.03 29.36 44.68
CA SER A 27 26.90 28.08 45.40
C SER A 27 25.43 27.72 45.74
N ARG A 28 24.59 28.70 46.06
CA ARG A 28 23.16 28.49 46.36
C ARG A 28 22.35 28.22 45.10
N ILE A 29 22.61 28.94 44.01
CA ILE A 29 21.95 28.73 42.71
C ILE A 29 22.25 27.33 42.19
N GLY A 30 23.53 26.90 42.25
CA GLY A 30 23.92 25.54 41.87
C GLY A 30 23.23 24.45 42.71
N LYS A 31 23.01 24.68 44.01
CA LYS A 31 22.28 23.72 44.87
C LYS A 31 20.82 23.55 44.44
N LYS A 32 20.12 24.65 44.10
CA LYS A 32 18.72 24.58 43.63
C LYS A 32 18.59 23.78 42.34
N TRP A 33 19.49 24.01 41.37
CA TRP A 33 19.51 23.23 40.11
C TRP A 33 19.82 21.75 40.32
N VAL A 34 20.75 21.41 41.22
CA VAL A 34 21.03 20.01 41.57
C VAL A 34 19.80 19.33 42.16
N THR A 35 19.10 20.00 43.08
CA THR A 35 17.87 19.46 43.67
C THR A 35 16.77 19.28 42.62
N ALA A 36 16.55 20.26 41.74
CA ALA A 36 15.59 20.18 40.65
C ALA A 36 15.91 19.04 39.68
N ALA A 37 17.17 18.92 39.25
CA ALA A 37 17.63 17.85 38.38
C ALA A 37 17.46 16.47 39.03
N LEU A 38 17.76 16.34 40.33
CA LEU A 38 17.56 15.10 41.08
C LEU A 38 16.09 14.69 41.12
N TYR A 39 15.17 15.62 41.42
CA TYR A 39 13.73 15.33 41.45
C TYR A 39 13.20 14.92 40.07
N LEU A 40 13.55 15.66 39.02
CA LEU A 40 13.09 15.36 37.66
C LEU A 40 13.65 14.03 37.14
N CYS A 41 14.94 13.75 37.37
CA CYS A 41 15.55 12.48 36.99
C CYS A 41 14.98 11.30 37.78
N SER A 42 14.65 11.49 39.07
CA SER A 42 14.01 10.46 39.89
C SER A 42 12.57 10.22 39.45
N ALA A 43 11.82 11.27 39.12
CA ALA A 43 10.48 11.16 38.56
C ALA A 43 10.50 10.40 37.22
N GLN A 44 11.50 10.68 36.37
CA GLN A 44 11.72 9.97 35.11
C GLN A 44 11.95 8.47 35.33
N VAL A 45 12.75 8.09 36.32
CA VAL A 45 12.96 6.68 36.69
C VAL A 45 11.66 6.04 37.17
N ALA A 46 10.92 6.72 38.05
CA ALA A 46 9.65 6.21 38.56
C ALA A 46 8.63 5.97 37.44
N ILE A 47 8.47 6.94 36.53
CA ILE A 47 7.55 6.82 35.39
C ILE A 47 8.03 5.75 34.40
N GLY A 48 9.34 5.66 34.14
CA GLY A 48 9.90 4.60 33.31
C GLY A 48 9.62 3.21 33.88
N LEU A 49 9.78 3.03 35.19
CA LEU A 49 9.40 1.78 35.87
C LEU A 49 7.89 1.53 35.82
N SER A 50 7.06 2.56 36.03
CA SER A 50 5.61 2.43 35.90
C SER A 50 5.21 1.97 34.51
N LEU A 51 5.78 2.56 33.44
CA LEU A 51 5.55 2.12 32.06
C LEU A 51 6.00 0.68 31.83
N PHE A 52 7.20 0.30 32.31
CA PHE A 52 7.70 -1.07 32.18
C PHE A 52 6.75 -2.09 32.82
N LEU A 53 6.22 -1.78 34.00
CA LEU A 53 5.24 -2.63 34.68
C LEU A 53 3.93 -2.68 33.89
N LEU A 54 3.43 -1.53 33.44
CA LEU A 54 2.19 -1.41 32.68
C LEU A 54 2.24 -2.24 31.39
N ASP A 55 3.32 -2.14 30.61
CA ASP A 55 3.54 -2.93 29.39
C ASP A 55 3.72 -4.42 29.68
N SER A 56 4.24 -4.77 30.87
CA SER A 56 4.44 -6.17 31.25
C SER A 56 3.13 -6.89 31.59
N PHE A 57 2.17 -6.19 32.19
CA PHE A 57 0.85 -6.72 32.54
C PHE A 57 -0.12 -6.79 31.37
N MET A 58 0.15 -6.06 30.29
CA MET A 58 -0.75 -6.00 29.14
C MET A 58 -0.49 -7.11 28.12
N VAL A 59 -1.59 -7.59 27.52
CA VAL A 59 -1.59 -8.61 26.47
C VAL A 59 -1.51 -7.90 25.12
N TYR A 60 -0.31 -7.44 24.76
CA TYR A 60 0.00 -6.93 23.43
C TYR A 60 0.68 -7.98 22.56
N ASP A 61 0.72 -7.69 21.27
CA ASP A 61 1.61 -8.38 20.34
C ASP A 61 3.06 -8.31 20.84
N LEU A 62 3.83 -9.37 20.62
CA LEU A 62 5.15 -9.57 21.21
C LEU A 62 6.12 -8.44 20.84
N THR A 63 6.00 -7.91 19.62
CA THR A 63 6.81 -6.82 19.07
C THR A 63 6.57 -5.50 19.79
N ALA A 64 5.31 -5.10 19.95
CA ALA A 64 4.93 -3.87 20.65
C ALA A 64 5.34 -3.93 22.12
N LYS A 65 5.18 -5.09 22.77
CA LYS A 65 5.62 -5.34 24.14
C LYS A 65 7.13 -5.17 24.32
N LEU A 66 7.92 -5.79 23.45
CA LEU A 66 9.39 -5.68 23.49
C LEU A 66 9.86 -4.25 23.27
N PHE A 67 9.23 -3.53 22.35
CA PHE A 67 9.58 -2.14 22.07
C PHE A 67 9.25 -1.22 23.25
N GLY A 68 8.05 -1.32 23.84
CA GLY A 68 7.67 -0.56 25.03
C GLY A 68 8.58 -0.82 26.23
N GLN A 69 8.91 -2.09 26.48
CA GLN A 69 9.87 -2.48 27.52
C GLN A 69 11.27 -1.92 27.28
N LEU A 70 11.76 -1.94 26.03
CA LEU A 70 13.07 -1.39 25.67
C LEU A 70 13.11 0.13 25.91
N VAL A 71 12.08 0.86 25.49
CA VAL A 71 11.96 2.30 25.76
C VAL A 71 11.95 2.56 27.26
N ALA A 72 11.16 1.81 28.03
CA ALA A 72 11.08 1.96 29.48
C ALA A 72 12.42 1.69 30.20
N VAL A 73 13.13 0.63 29.82
CA VAL A 73 14.47 0.32 30.35
C VAL A 73 15.48 1.43 30.01
N ALA A 74 15.47 1.92 28.76
CA ALA A 74 16.30 3.05 28.36
C ALA A 74 16.01 4.29 29.20
N MET A 75 14.73 4.61 29.44
CA MET A 75 14.33 5.75 30.29
C MET A 75 14.88 5.63 31.70
N VAL A 76 14.78 4.45 32.30
CA VAL A 76 15.28 4.17 33.66
C VAL A 76 16.79 4.32 33.71
N ALA A 77 17.52 3.77 32.74
CA ALA A 77 18.98 3.89 32.68
C ALA A 77 19.44 5.35 32.55
N ILE A 78 18.79 6.11 31.66
CA ILE A 78 19.11 7.53 31.42
C ILE A 78 18.74 8.39 32.64
N GLY A 79 17.57 8.16 33.24
CA GLY A 79 17.13 8.87 34.44
C GLY A 79 18.05 8.58 35.63
N ALA A 80 18.45 7.32 35.82
CA ALA A 80 19.40 6.93 36.85
C ALA A 80 20.77 7.62 36.63
N ALA A 81 21.29 7.61 35.39
CA ALA A 81 22.52 8.31 35.05
C ALA A 81 22.45 9.82 35.37
N GLY A 82 21.33 10.47 35.07
CA GLY A 82 21.08 11.88 35.41
C GLY A 82 21.01 12.14 36.91
N ALA A 83 20.32 11.28 37.67
CA ALA A 83 20.22 11.38 39.12
C ALA A 83 21.59 11.18 39.81
N PHE A 84 22.31 10.12 39.45
CA PHE A 84 23.66 9.86 39.97
C PHE A 84 24.66 10.93 39.53
N GLY A 85 24.55 11.41 38.29
CA GLY A 85 25.38 12.49 37.76
C GLY A 85 25.17 13.80 38.51
N SER A 86 23.91 14.15 38.82
CA SER A 86 23.56 15.35 39.59
C SER A 86 24.02 15.25 41.04
N HIS A 87 23.86 14.08 41.66
CA HIS A 87 24.30 13.83 43.04
C HIS A 87 25.82 13.87 43.19
N LYS A 88 26.57 13.15 42.33
CA LYS A 88 28.04 13.12 42.35
C LYS A 88 28.68 14.32 41.67
N ARG A 89 27.90 15.20 41.03
CA ARG A 89 28.36 16.32 40.19
C ARG A 89 29.37 15.90 39.11
N SER A 90 29.17 14.72 38.53
CA SER A 90 30.07 14.17 37.50
C SER A 90 29.67 14.65 36.11
N ARG A 91 30.55 15.40 35.44
CA ARG A 91 30.32 15.90 34.07
C ARG A 91 30.07 14.79 33.06
N ASN A 92 30.78 13.66 33.17
CA ASN A 92 30.63 12.55 32.23
C ASN A 92 29.24 11.92 32.31
N LEU A 93 28.69 11.76 33.51
CA LEU A 93 27.33 11.23 33.70
C LEU A 93 26.25 12.22 33.24
N LEU A 94 26.47 13.52 33.46
CA LEU A 94 25.54 14.55 32.97
C LEU A 94 25.55 14.63 31.44
N ASN A 95 26.71 14.53 30.79
CA ASN A 95 26.82 14.46 29.33
C ASN A 95 26.14 13.21 28.77
N LEU A 96 26.34 12.05 29.42
CA LEU A 96 25.64 10.82 29.06
C LEU A 96 24.13 10.97 29.19
N HIS A 97 23.65 11.64 30.25
CA HIS A 97 22.24 11.94 30.42
C HIS A 97 21.70 12.85 29.30
N ILE A 98 22.42 13.91 28.89
CA ILE A 98 21.98 14.79 27.79
C ILE A 98 21.84 14.01 26.47
N VAL A 99 22.85 13.21 26.11
CA VAL A 99 22.79 12.37 24.91
C VAL A 99 21.64 11.35 25.03
N GLY A 100 21.50 10.75 26.22
CA GLY A 100 20.40 9.86 26.54
C GLY A 100 19.03 10.52 26.36
N VAL A 101 18.82 11.74 26.86
CA VAL A 101 17.57 12.51 26.74
C VAL A 101 17.20 12.72 25.27
N ILE A 102 18.16 13.02 24.40
CA ILE A 102 17.89 13.17 22.96
C ILE A 102 17.41 11.85 22.36
N ILE A 103 18.11 10.75 22.64
CA ILE A 103 17.72 9.41 22.18
C ILE A 103 16.35 9.03 22.75
N ALA A 104 16.11 9.34 24.02
CA ALA A 104 14.87 9.08 24.73
C ALA A 104 13.67 9.79 24.08
N ILE A 105 13.83 11.06 23.71
CA ILE A 105 12.81 11.83 23.02
C ILE A 105 12.51 11.22 21.65
N LEU A 106 13.54 10.85 20.88
CA LEU A 106 13.36 10.20 19.58
C LEU A 106 12.60 8.87 19.71
N LEU A 107 13.00 8.02 20.65
CA LEU A 107 12.32 6.75 20.94
C LEU A 107 10.89 6.97 21.45
N GLY A 108 10.66 7.98 22.29
CA GLY A 108 9.33 8.33 22.79
C GLY A 108 8.39 8.79 21.69
N VAL A 109 8.85 9.62 20.76
CA VAL A 109 8.06 10.03 19.59
C VAL A 109 7.80 8.85 18.64
N GLN A 110 8.79 7.99 18.41
CA GLN A 110 8.59 6.76 17.63
C GLN A 110 7.59 5.82 18.30
N TYR A 111 7.63 5.68 19.63
CA TYR A 111 6.66 4.89 20.38
C TYR A 111 5.24 5.43 20.24
N ILE A 112 5.04 6.74 20.45
CA ILE A 112 3.72 7.37 20.32
C ILE A 112 3.18 7.19 18.89
N THR A 113 4.02 7.40 17.87
CA THR A 113 3.61 7.30 16.47
C THR A 113 3.33 5.87 16.03
N ALA A 114 4.17 4.91 16.42
CA ALA A 114 3.94 3.48 16.17
C ALA A 114 2.63 3.03 16.83
N PHE A 115 2.46 3.32 18.13
CA PHE A 115 1.28 2.91 18.88
C PHE A 115 -0.01 3.58 18.39
N SER A 116 0.05 4.88 18.04
CA SER A 116 -1.09 5.60 17.45
C SER A 116 -1.49 5.05 16.09
N ARG A 117 -0.51 4.80 15.21
CA ARG A 117 -0.77 4.37 13.84
C ARG A 117 -1.18 2.92 13.77
N GLU A 118 -0.45 2.03 14.45
CA GLU A 118 -0.71 0.59 14.42
C GLU A 118 -2.06 0.27 15.06
N ASN A 119 -2.39 0.82 16.23
CA ASN A 119 -3.70 0.54 16.82
C ASN A 119 -4.86 1.12 16.02
N TYR A 120 -4.71 2.33 15.47
CA TYR A 120 -5.75 2.92 14.63
C TYR A 120 -5.95 2.11 13.35
N VAL A 121 -4.86 1.75 12.66
CA VAL A 121 -4.92 0.98 11.40
C VAL A 121 -5.40 -0.45 11.66
N ASN A 122 -4.83 -1.15 12.64
CA ASN A 122 -5.18 -2.54 12.93
C ASN A 122 -6.63 -2.68 13.41
N CYS A 123 -7.13 -1.76 14.24
CA CYS A 123 -8.54 -1.79 14.63
C CYS A 123 -9.50 -1.32 13.54
N THR A 124 -9.10 -0.37 12.72
CA THR A 124 -9.90 0.02 11.54
C THR A 124 -9.96 -1.11 10.53
N MET A 125 -8.84 -1.79 10.29
CA MET A 125 -8.74 -2.93 9.38
C MET A 125 -9.50 -4.14 9.93
N ALA A 126 -9.39 -4.45 11.22
CA ALA A 126 -10.19 -5.50 11.86
C ALA A 126 -11.70 -5.20 11.78
N ARG A 127 -12.10 -3.95 12.02
CA ARG A 127 -13.50 -3.52 11.86
C ARG A 127 -13.97 -3.62 10.41
N LEU A 128 -13.15 -3.20 9.45
CA LEU A 128 -13.45 -3.33 8.02
C LEU A 128 -13.56 -4.79 7.62
N TYR A 129 -12.62 -5.64 8.03
CA TYR A 129 -12.65 -7.07 7.77
C TYR A 129 -13.92 -7.73 8.30
N MET A 130 -14.32 -7.42 9.53
CA MET A 130 -15.59 -7.92 10.11
C MET A 130 -16.81 -7.40 9.35
N LYS A 131 -16.81 -6.13 8.91
CA LYS A 131 -17.88 -5.56 8.09
C LYS A 131 -17.97 -6.29 6.75
N THR A 132 -16.83 -6.51 6.08
CA THR A 132 -16.74 -7.25 4.82
C THR A 132 -17.21 -8.70 4.98
N ARG A 133 -16.80 -9.40 6.04
CA ARG A 133 -17.23 -10.78 6.31
C ARG A 133 -18.73 -10.89 6.53
N LYS A 134 -19.34 -9.96 7.27
CA LYS A 134 -20.81 -9.93 7.45
C LYS A 134 -21.56 -9.60 6.17
N ILE A 135 -21.01 -8.71 5.34
CA ILE A 135 -21.53 -8.45 4.00
C ILE A 135 -21.46 -9.73 3.16
N GLN A 136 -20.34 -10.45 3.19
CA GLN A 136 -20.16 -11.71 2.49
C GLN A 136 -21.13 -12.80 2.98
N GLU A 137 -21.23 -13.03 4.28
CA GLU A 137 -22.19 -13.99 4.87
C GLU A 137 -23.65 -13.66 4.51
N TYR A 138 -23.98 -12.38 4.35
CA TYR A 138 -25.31 -11.94 3.90
C TYR A 138 -25.53 -12.20 2.41
N LEU A 139 -24.52 -11.92 1.59
CA LEU A 139 -24.56 -12.16 0.15
C LEU A 139 -24.64 -13.66 -0.18
N GLU A 140 -23.96 -14.50 0.60
CA GLU A 140 -24.06 -15.97 0.51
C GLU A 140 -25.46 -16.49 0.87
N LYS A 141 -26.21 -15.77 1.71
CA LYS A 141 -27.59 -16.12 2.10
C LYS A 141 -28.65 -15.60 1.13
N GLN A 142 -28.31 -14.69 0.22
CA GLN A 142 -29.23 -14.31 -0.86
C GLN A 142 -29.09 -15.28 -2.04
N PRO A 143 -30.19 -15.69 -2.69
CA PRO A 143 -30.15 -16.52 -3.91
C PRO A 143 -29.50 -15.82 -5.13
N ALA A 144 -28.95 -14.61 -4.95
CA ALA A 144 -28.14 -13.88 -5.91
C ALA A 144 -26.66 -14.33 -5.95
N VAL A 145 -26.32 -15.50 -5.41
CA VAL A 145 -24.97 -16.11 -5.47
C VAL A 145 -24.43 -16.13 -6.90
N ASN A 146 -25.29 -16.32 -7.91
CA ASN A 146 -24.90 -16.29 -9.33
C ASN A 146 -24.47 -14.90 -9.83
N MET A 147 -24.99 -13.81 -9.25
CA MET A 147 -24.54 -12.45 -9.56
C MET A 147 -23.28 -12.09 -8.78
N PHE A 148 -23.13 -12.58 -7.55
CA PHE A 148 -21.92 -12.34 -6.77
C PHE A 148 -20.73 -13.12 -7.34
N THR A 149 -20.92 -14.36 -7.80
CA THR A 149 -19.90 -15.06 -8.60
C THR A 149 -19.60 -14.34 -9.90
N THR A 150 -20.57 -13.65 -10.52
CA THR A 150 -20.30 -12.80 -11.69
C THR A 150 -19.48 -11.57 -11.32
N VAL A 151 -19.80 -10.87 -10.23
CA VAL A 151 -19.06 -9.67 -9.77
C VAL A 151 -17.67 -10.03 -9.25
N VAL A 152 -17.55 -11.13 -8.49
CA VAL A 152 -16.27 -11.67 -7.99
C VAL A 152 -15.46 -12.27 -9.14
N SER A 153 -16.09 -12.92 -10.12
CA SER A 153 -15.42 -13.36 -11.36
C SER A 153 -14.88 -12.15 -12.13
N ARG A 154 -15.66 -11.07 -12.27
CA ARG A 154 -15.20 -9.83 -12.92
C ARG A 154 -14.10 -9.10 -12.14
N LEU A 155 -14.14 -9.16 -10.80
CA LEU A 155 -13.09 -8.62 -9.94
C LEU A 155 -11.82 -9.47 -9.97
N ASN A 156 -11.94 -10.80 -9.98
CA ASN A 156 -10.82 -11.71 -10.18
C ASN A 156 -10.25 -11.60 -11.60
N GLU A 157 -11.07 -11.42 -12.62
CA GLU A 157 -10.61 -11.09 -13.97
C GLU A 157 -9.86 -9.75 -13.96
N MET A 158 -10.32 -8.74 -13.21
CA MET A 158 -9.60 -7.48 -13.02
C MET A 158 -8.30 -7.62 -12.23
N GLU A 159 -8.26 -8.49 -11.23
CA GLU A 159 -7.09 -8.75 -10.38
C GLU A 159 -6.04 -9.60 -11.11
N ASP A 160 -6.46 -10.63 -11.85
CA ASP A 160 -5.60 -11.38 -12.77
C ASP A 160 -5.12 -10.49 -13.92
N MET A 161 -5.92 -9.52 -14.38
CA MET A 161 -5.47 -8.48 -15.31
C MET A 161 -4.47 -7.51 -14.68
N LEU A 162 -4.60 -7.17 -13.40
CA LEU A 162 -3.63 -6.35 -12.65
C LEU A 162 -2.31 -7.12 -12.41
N ASN A 163 -2.36 -8.42 -12.23
CA ASN A 163 -1.16 -9.27 -12.20
C ASN A 163 -0.52 -9.41 -13.60
N MET A 164 -1.33 -9.40 -14.66
CA MET A 164 -0.85 -9.32 -16.06
C MET A 164 -0.25 -7.94 -16.42
N VAL A 165 -0.50 -6.91 -15.60
CA VAL A 165 0.01 -5.54 -15.75
C VAL A 165 1.43 -5.37 -15.20
N GLU A 166 1.89 -6.26 -14.30
CA GLU A 166 3.25 -6.17 -13.75
C GLU A 166 4.34 -6.44 -14.80
N GLU A 167 3.99 -7.08 -15.94
CA GLU A 167 4.92 -7.35 -17.05
C GLU A 167 4.79 -6.41 -18.27
N GLY A 168 3.99 -5.34 -18.18
CA GLY A 168 4.11 -4.21 -19.10
C GLY A 168 3.00 -4.06 -20.14
N SER A 169 2.11 -3.10 -19.88
CA SER A 169 1.84 -1.98 -20.81
C SER A 169 0.62 -1.19 -20.34
N VAL A 170 0.85 0.03 -19.85
CA VAL A 170 -0.18 1.07 -19.73
C VAL A 170 -0.91 1.28 -21.08
N GLU A 171 -0.24 0.95 -22.19
CA GLU A 171 -0.81 0.97 -23.54
C GLU A 171 -1.87 -0.12 -23.80
N SER A 172 -1.79 -1.30 -23.19
CA SER A 172 -2.83 -2.33 -23.34
C SER A 172 -4.09 -2.00 -22.53
N LEU A 173 -3.93 -1.38 -21.35
CA LEU A 173 -5.04 -0.87 -20.54
C LEU A 173 -5.75 0.28 -21.27
N GLN A 174 -4.98 1.19 -21.86
CA GLN A 174 -5.52 2.27 -22.69
C GLN A 174 -6.25 1.70 -23.93
N LYS A 175 -5.65 0.74 -24.64
CA LYS A 175 -6.29 0.04 -25.77
C LYS A 175 -7.54 -0.73 -25.36
N LYS A 176 -7.62 -1.24 -24.13
CA LYS A 176 -8.83 -1.91 -23.60
C LYS A 176 -9.92 -0.94 -23.15
N ILE A 177 -9.57 0.17 -22.51
CA ILE A 177 -10.52 1.26 -22.20
C ILE A 177 -11.07 1.84 -23.51
N ASP A 178 -10.21 1.98 -24.52
CA ASP A 178 -10.60 2.42 -25.85
C ASP A 178 -11.39 1.33 -26.59
N ALA A 179 -11.08 0.03 -26.40
CA ALA A 179 -11.89 -1.09 -26.89
C ALA A 179 -13.28 -1.14 -26.24
N GLU A 180 -13.39 -0.91 -24.93
CA GLU A 180 -14.65 -0.86 -24.19
C GLU A 180 -15.48 0.37 -24.58
N LYS A 181 -14.83 1.50 -24.88
CA LYS A 181 -15.47 2.65 -25.54
C LYS A 181 -15.87 2.36 -26.98
N MET A 182 -15.10 1.55 -27.71
CA MET A 182 -15.36 1.12 -29.08
C MET A 182 -16.46 0.05 -29.17
N MET A 183 -16.71 -0.73 -28.11
CA MET A 183 -17.86 -1.65 -27.97
C MET A 183 -19.22 -0.93 -28.08
N ASN A 184 -19.24 0.40 -28.07
CA ASN A 184 -20.44 1.19 -28.35
C ASN A 184 -20.87 1.19 -29.83
N SER A 185 -20.07 0.61 -30.74
CA SER A 185 -20.44 0.39 -32.14
C SER A 185 -20.00 -1.00 -32.59
N ASP A 186 -20.95 -1.83 -33.03
CA ASP A 186 -20.70 -3.20 -33.51
C ASP A 186 -19.56 -3.24 -34.57
N ASN A 187 -19.45 -2.21 -35.42
CA ASN A 187 -18.37 -2.07 -36.41
C ASN A 187 -16.97 -1.94 -35.78
N ASN A 188 -16.84 -1.16 -34.71
CA ASN A 188 -15.55 -0.97 -34.05
C ASN A 188 -15.17 -2.19 -33.20
N TYR A 189 -16.15 -2.89 -32.64
CA TYR A 189 -15.92 -4.17 -31.96
C TYR A 189 -15.35 -5.23 -32.91
N ILE A 190 -15.93 -5.34 -34.10
CA ILE A 190 -15.47 -6.29 -35.12
C ILE A 190 -14.06 -5.92 -35.61
N ARG A 191 -13.78 -4.64 -35.87
CA ARG A 191 -12.42 -4.16 -36.17
C ARG A 191 -11.42 -4.48 -35.06
N TYR A 192 -11.81 -4.34 -33.80
CA TYR A 192 -10.96 -4.70 -32.67
C TYR A 192 -10.66 -6.22 -32.63
N LYS A 193 -11.67 -7.07 -32.84
CA LYS A 193 -11.48 -8.54 -32.91
C LYS A 193 -10.55 -8.95 -34.04
N LEU A 194 -10.68 -8.32 -35.21
CA LEU A 194 -9.79 -8.53 -36.35
C LEU A 194 -8.35 -8.05 -36.07
N GLN A 195 -8.20 -6.90 -35.41
CA GLN A 195 -6.89 -6.40 -35.01
C GLN A 195 -6.22 -7.32 -33.99
N LEU A 196 -6.99 -7.89 -33.06
CA LEU A 196 -6.50 -8.87 -32.09
C LEU A 196 -6.02 -10.14 -32.80
N LEU A 197 -6.80 -10.64 -33.76
CA LEU A 197 -6.43 -11.80 -34.58
C LEU A 197 -5.13 -11.54 -35.36
N LYS A 198 -4.99 -10.35 -35.96
CA LYS A 198 -3.77 -9.88 -36.62
C LYS A 198 -2.56 -9.91 -35.69
N VAL A 199 -2.68 -9.38 -34.47
CA VAL A 199 -1.58 -9.40 -33.49
C VAL A 199 -1.19 -10.83 -33.09
N HIS A 200 -2.17 -11.74 -32.98
CA HIS A 200 -1.88 -13.15 -32.70
C HIS A 200 -1.16 -13.84 -33.86
N ALA A 201 -1.52 -13.53 -35.11
CA ALA A 201 -0.84 -14.04 -36.30
C ALA A 201 0.58 -13.46 -36.45
N GLU A 202 0.77 -12.15 -36.28
CA GLU A 202 2.09 -11.50 -36.30
C GLU A 202 3.01 -12.05 -35.20
N ARG A 203 2.47 -12.32 -34.01
CA ARG A 203 3.24 -12.94 -32.92
C ARG A 203 3.61 -14.39 -33.22
N LEU A 204 2.71 -15.14 -33.85
CA LEU A 204 3.00 -16.50 -34.30
C LEU A 204 4.16 -16.46 -35.31
N LEU A 205 4.11 -15.57 -36.30
CA LEU A 205 5.19 -15.38 -37.26
C LEU A 205 6.50 -14.94 -36.60
N ASN A 206 6.50 -13.94 -35.74
CA ASN A 206 7.71 -13.44 -35.09
C ASN A 206 8.39 -14.49 -34.20
N ASN A 207 7.61 -15.36 -33.54
CA ASN A 207 8.15 -16.46 -32.74
C ASN A 207 8.83 -17.53 -33.62
N HIS A 208 8.37 -17.72 -34.85
CA HIS A 208 8.91 -18.73 -35.77
C HIS A 208 9.98 -18.18 -36.73
N ILE A 209 9.92 -16.90 -37.12
CA ILE A 209 10.94 -16.21 -37.94
C ILE A 209 12.25 -16.04 -37.14
N ASN A 210 12.17 -15.86 -35.82
CA ASN A 210 13.35 -15.83 -34.95
C ASN A 210 13.99 -17.23 -34.75
N ALA A 211 13.36 -18.31 -35.21
CA ALA A 211 14.00 -19.60 -35.37
C ALA A 211 14.75 -19.61 -36.72
N THR A 212 15.95 -19.01 -36.74
CA THR A 212 16.84 -18.88 -37.91
C THR A 212 17.04 -20.19 -38.70
N ASP A 213 17.34 -20.06 -40.00
CA ASP A 213 17.68 -21.12 -40.98
C ASP A 213 18.74 -22.16 -40.51
N GLU A 214 19.51 -21.84 -39.47
CA GLU A 214 20.46 -22.75 -38.84
C GLU A 214 19.80 -23.75 -37.86
N ASN A 215 18.70 -23.36 -37.20
CA ASN A 215 17.96 -24.23 -36.27
C ASN A 215 16.98 -25.17 -37.01
N THR A 216 16.49 -24.76 -38.19
CA THR A 216 15.59 -25.57 -39.02
C THR A 216 16.31 -26.68 -39.79
N LYS A 217 17.64 -26.60 -39.97
CA LYS A 217 18.46 -27.68 -40.55
C LYS A 217 18.56 -28.93 -39.68
N GLY A 218 18.35 -28.80 -38.37
CA GLY A 218 18.34 -29.90 -37.41
C GLY A 218 16.96 -30.49 -37.12
N MET A 219 15.89 -29.89 -37.66
CA MET A 219 14.52 -30.35 -37.43
C MET A 219 14.21 -31.60 -38.26
N SER A 220 13.37 -32.48 -37.71
CA SER A 220 12.86 -33.60 -38.48
C SER A 220 12.03 -33.10 -39.67
N PRO A 221 11.97 -33.84 -40.78
CA PRO A 221 11.18 -33.43 -41.95
C PRO A 221 9.69 -33.25 -41.61
N GLU A 222 9.20 -33.93 -40.57
CA GLU A 222 7.83 -33.82 -40.10
C GLU A 222 7.61 -32.54 -39.28
N ASP A 223 8.55 -32.18 -38.38
CA ASP A 223 8.47 -30.93 -37.61
C ASP A 223 8.54 -29.71 -38.52
N ARG A 224 9.34 -29.79 -39.59
CA ARG A 224 9.44 -28.73 -40.60
C ARG A 224 8.15 -28.58 -41.40
N ARG A 225 7.45 -29.68 -41.69
CA ARG A 225 6.16 -29.66 -42.37
C ARG A 225 5.10 -28.98 -41.51
N VAL A 226 5.01 -29.38 -40.24
CA VAL A 226 4.10 -28.76 -39.25
C VAL A 226 4.43 -27.28 -39.05
N LEU A 227 5.71 -26.91 -39.01
CA LEU A 227 6.14 -25.52 -38.90
C LEU A 227 5.69 -24.68 -40.11
N ASN A 228 5.88 -25.19 -41.33
CA ASN A 228 5.43 -24.51 -42.55
C ASN A 228 3.91 -24.36 -42.59
N GLU A 229 3.17 -25.42 -42.23
CA GLU A 229 1.70 -25.38 -42.14
C GLU A 229 1.21 -24.28 -41.17
N ARG A 230 1.94 -24.03 -40.07
CA ARG A 230 1.63 -22.96 -39.10
C ARG A 230 1.94 -21.56 -39.64
N ILE A 231 3.04 -21.42 -40.38
CA ILE A 231 3.42 -20.16 -41.02
C ILE A 231 2.39 -19.82 -42.10
N ASP A 232 2.05 -20.78 -42.96
CA ASP A 232 1.05 -20.63 -44.02
C ASP A 232 -0.33 -20.23 -43.44
N ALA A 233 -0.74 -20.83 -42.31
CA ALA A 233 -1.97 -20.47 -41.63
C ALA A 233 -1.94 -19.03 -41.08
N ALA A 234 -0.80 -18.59 -40.52
CA ALA A 234 -0.62 -17.24 -40.00
C ALA A 234 -0.62 -16.19 -41.12
N GLU A 235 0.10 -16.47 -42.21
CA GLU A 235 0.16 -15.61 -43.41
C GLU A 235 -1.21 -15.52 -44.08
N GLY A 236 -1.91 -16.65 -44.25
CA GLY A 236 -3.26 -16.66 -44.81
C GLY A 236 -4.27 -15.84 -44.01
N VAL A 237 -4.14 -15.80 -42.68
CA VAL A 237 -4.95 -14.94 -41.82
C VAL A 237 -4.62 -13.46 -42.01
N LEU A 238 -3.33 -13.11 -42.12
CA LEU A 238 -2.90 -11.73 -42.34
C LEU A 238 -3.31 -11.21 -43.72
N ASP A 239 -3.18 -12.03 -44.76
CA ASP A 239 -3.53 -11.68 -46.12
C ASP A 239 -5.03 -11.45 -46.27
N ARG A 240 -5.87 -12.31 -45.68
CA ARG A 240 -7.33 -12.10 -45.66
C ARG A 240 -7.70 -10.82 -44.90
N ILE A 241 -7.11 -10.56 -43.73
CA ILE A 241 -7.34 -9.31 -43.00
C ILE A 241 -6.89 -8.09 -43.82
N ALA A 242 -5.76 -8.18 -44.54
CA ALA A 242 -5.27 -7.10 -45.39
C ALA A 242 -6.22 -6.83 -46.55
N GLN A 243 -6.68 -7.88 -47.23
CA GLN A 243 -7.63 -7.79 -48.34
C GLN A 243 -8.93 -7.06 -47.94
N HIS A 244 -9.51 -7.42 -46.79
CA HIS A 244 -10.71 -6.72 -46.28
C HIS A 244 -10.47 -5.27 -45.87
N ASN A 245 -9.25 -4.93 -45.44
CA ASN A 245 -8.91 -3.53 -45.14
C ASN A 245 -8.73 -2.69 -46.41
N GLU A 246 -8.29 -3.29 -47.53
CA GLU A 246 -8.12 -2.62 -48.82
C GLU A 246 -9.45 -2.48 -49.58
N ASP A 247 -10.25 -3.54 -49.62
CA ASP A 247 -11.54 -3.57 -50.33
C ASP A 247 -12.65 -2.83 -49.55
N GLY A 248 -12.45 -2.63 -48.25
CA GLY A 248 -13.44 -2.03 -47.35
C GLY A 248 -14.67 -2.92 -47.13
N ASP A 249 -14.58 -4.20 -47.49
CA ASP A 249 -15.65 -5.17 -47.34
C ASP A 249 -15.72 -5.75 -45.92
N TYR A 250 -16.91 -6.14 -45.49
CA TYR A 250 -17.13 -6.66 -44.15
C TYR A 250 -16.80 -8.15 -44.07
N ILE A 251 -15.99 -8.53 -43.08
CA ILE A 251 -15.71 -9.94 -42.78
C ILE A 251 -16.98 -10.57 -42.20
N SER A 252 -17.44 -11.65 -42.85
CA SER A 252 -18.60 -12.40 -42.38
C SER A 252 -18.31 -13.17 -41.09
N TYR A 253 -19.35 -13.57 -40.37
CA TYR A 253 -19.19 -14.38 -39.16
C TYR A 253 -18.49 -15.71 -39.46
N GLU A 254 -18.93 -16.37 -40.54
CA GLU A 254 -18.41 -17.66 -40.99
C GLU A 254 -16.93 -17.57 -41.36
N GLU A 255 -16.54 -16.47 -42.00
CA GLU A 255 -15.15 -16.21 -42.36
C GLU A 255 -14.28 -15.85 -41.15
N TYR A 256 -14.81 -15.08 -40.19
CA TYR A 256 -14.13 -14.81 -38.92
C TYR A 256 -13.94 -16.09 -38.09
N GLU A 257 -14.95 -16.97 -38.06
CA GLU A 257 -14.89 -18.28 -37.43
C GLU A 257 -13.79 -19.15 -38.06
N GLU A 258 -13.75 -19.22 -39.40
CA GLU A 258 -12.72 -19.94 -40.15
C GLU A 258 -11.32 -19.42 -39.83
N LEU A 259 -11.12 -18.10 -39.84
CA LEU A 259 -9.85 -17.46 -39.50
C LEU A 259 -9.39 -17.76 -38.07
N LEU A 260 -10.32 -17.76 -37.10
CA LEU A 260 -10.03 -18.06 -35.71
C LEU A 260 -9.67 -19.53 -35.51
N HIS A 261 -10.37 -20.45 -36.18
CA HIS A 261 -10.08 -21.88 -36.12
C HIS A 261 -8.74 -22.23 -36.78
N ASN A 262 -8.47 -21.68 -37.98
CA ASN A 262 -7.18 -21.87 -38.66
C ASN A 262 -6.01 -21.41 -37.80
N LEU A 263 -6.18 -20.28 -37.09
CA LEU A 263 -5.15 -19.78 -36.19
C LEU A 263 -5.06 -20.64 -34.92
N ALA A 264 -6.17 -21.14 -34.37
CA ALA A 264 -6.17 -22.01 -33.18
C ALA A 264 -5.46 -23.34 -33.44
N ASP A 265 -5.71 -23.94 -34.59
CA ASP A 265 -5.09 -25.19 -35.03
C ASP A 265 -3.58 -24.99 -35.23
N ALA A 266 -3.16 -23.81 -35.72
CA ALA A 266 -1.74 -23.46 -35.82
C ALA A 266 -1.02 -23.30 -34.46
N TYR A 267 -1.78 -23.07 -33.37
CA TYR A 267 -1.24 -23.02 -32.00
C TYR A 267 -1.26 -24.39 -31.30
N GLU A 268 -1.83 -25.44 -31.90
CA GLU A 268 -1.95 -26.76 -31.28
C GLU A 268 -0.56 -27.38 -31.00
N GLY A 269 -0.28 -27.69 -29.73
CA GLY A 269 0.99 -28.30 -29.30
C GLY A 269 2.08 -27.33 -28.84
N VAL A 270 1.85 -26.00 -28.88
CA VAL A 270 2.81 -25.00 -28.35
C VAL A 270 2.66 -24.80 -26.83
N GLY A 271 1.61 -25.37 -26.19
CA GLY A 271 1.44 -25.40 -24.73
C GLY A 271 1.39 -24.01 -24.07
N SER A 272 1.13 -22.98 -24.86
CA SER A 272 1.37 -21.59 -24.49
C SER A 272 0.11 -20.92 -23.96
N LEU A 273 0.27 -19.87 -23.15
CA LEU A 273 -0.83 -19.04 -22.63
C LEU A 273 -1.71 -18.50 -23.78
N GLN A 274 -1.12 -18.30 -24.95
CA GLN A 274 -1.77 -17.83 -26.17
C GLN A 274 -2.81 -18.83 -26.71
N GLN A 275 -2.53 -20.13 -26.62
CA GLN A 275 -3.48 -21.18 -27.02
C GLN A 275 -4.75 -21.12 -26.15
N ARG A 276 -4.61 -20.84 -24.85
CA ARG A 276 -5.76 -20.67 -23.94
C ARG A 276 -6.59 -19.45 -24.32
N THR A 277 -5.95 -18.32 -24.59
CA THR A 277 -6.66 -17.10 -25.00
C THR A 277 -7.42 -17.26 -26.31
N LEU A 278 -6.87 -18.00 -27.29
CA LEU A 278 -7.57 -18.26 -28.55
C LEU A 278 -8.76 -19.22 -28.36
N HIS A 279 -8.58 -20.24 -27.53
CA HIS A 279 -9.64 -21.20 -27.23
C HIS A 279 -10.79 -20.58 -26.42
N ASP A 280 -10.48 -19.62 -25.55
CA ASP A 280 -11.50 -18.83 -24.85
C ASP A 280 -12.27 -17.91 -25.81
N HIS A 281 -11.61 -17.37 -26.85
CA HIS A 281 -12.32 -16.66 -27.93
C HIS A 281 -13.23 -17.59 -28.75
N ILE A 282 -12.80 -18.83 -29.05
CA ILE A 282 -13.65 -19.82 -29.72
C ILE A 282 -14.90 -20.12 -28.89
N LYS A 283 -14.76 -20.27 -27.56
CA LYS A 283 -15.93 -20.45 -26.67
C LYS A 283 -16.87 -19.25 -26.67
N GLN A 284 -16.31 -18.04 -26.81
CA GLN A 284 -17.09 -16.80 -26.89
C GLN A 284 -17.71 -16.55 -28.27
N LEU A 285 -17.34 -17.30 -29.30
CA LEU A 285 -17.78 -17.12 -30.68
C LEU A 285 -19.32 -17.14 -30.82
N SER A 286 -19.99 -18.01 -30.07
CA SER A 286 -21.45 -18.08 -30.02
C SER A 286 -22.14 -16.79 -29.53
N PHE A 287 -21.47 -16.02 -28.67
CA PHE A 287 -21.95 -14.70 -28.23
C PHE A 287 -21.62 -13.61 -29.25
N ASP A 288 -20.51 -13.76 -29.98
CA ASP A 288 -20.06 -12.80 -31.01
C ASP A 288 -20.89 -12.92 -32.31
N LYS A 289 -21.52 -14.08 -32.58
CA LYS A 289 -22.40 -14.30 -33.74
C LYS A 289 -23.46 -13.23 -33.91
N ASP A 290 -24.12 -12.87 -32.82
CA ASP A 290 -25.15 -11.83 -32.82
C ASP A 290 -24.60 -10.45 -33.21
N VAL A 291 -23.30 -10.19 -33.03
CA VAL A 291 -22.66 -8.91 -33.37
C VAL A 291 -22.35 -8.86 -34.87
N PHE A 292 -21.79 -9.93 -35.43
CA PHE A 292 -21.49 -10.03 -36.87
C PHE A 292 -22.75 -10.07 -37.73
N GLU A 293 -23.80 -10.78 -37.30
CA GLU A 293 -25.08 -10.79 -38.00
C GLU A 293 -25.76 -9.41 -38.03
N ARG A 294 -25.53 -8.56 -37.00
CA ARG A 294 -26.06 -7.19 -36.95
C ARG A 294 -25.32 -6.26 -37.91
N GLN A 295 -24.03 -6.47 -38.12
CA GLN A 295 -23.22 -5.73 -39.09
C GLN A 295 -23.66 -6.01 -40.53
N GLY A 296 -23.84 -7.29 -40.88
CA GLY A 296 -24.26 -7.69 -42.23
C GLY A 296 -25.70 -7.28 -42.60
N LYS A 297 -26.57 -7.05 -41.61
CA LYS A 297 -27.99 -6.69 -41.83
C LYS A 297 -28.28 -5.18 -41.78
N GLY A 298 -27.26 -4.31 -41.65
CA GLY A 298 -27.46 -2.85 -41.64
C GLY A 298 -28.39 -2.38 -40.51
N TYR A 299 -28.23 -2.92 -39.30
CA TYR A 299 -29.14 -2.71 -38.18
C TYR A 299 -29.27 -1.22 -37.79
N HIS A 300 -30.48 -0.67 -37.89
CA HIS A 300 -30.79 0.71 -37.45
C HIS A 300 -30.50 0.92 -35.96
N GLY A 301 -29.62 1.88 -35.64
CA GLY A 301 -29.13 2.19 -34.29
C GLY A 301 -30.15 2.68 -33.25
N SER A 302 -31.45 2.59 -33.52
CA SER A 302 -32.52 2.92 -32.56
C SER A 302 -32.69 1.81 -31.51
N MET A 303 -32.64 0.53 -31.91
CA MET A 303 -32.81 -0.62 -31.02
C MET A 303 -31.59 -0.87 -30.11
N ALA A 304 -30.38 -0.59 -30.60
CA ALA A 304 -29.16 -0.67 -29.80
C ALA A 304 -29.13 0.41 -28.71
N LYS A 305 -29.51 1.66 -29.05
CA LYS A 305 -29.70 2.73 -28.06
C LYS A 305 -30.80 2.42 -27.07
N GLN A 306 -31.87 1.76 -27.50
CA GLN A 306 -32.96 1.35 -26.61
C GLN A 306 -32.51 0.26 -25.63
N ARG A 307 -31.80 -0.78 -26.08
CA ARG A 307 -31.22 -1.80 -25.19
C ARG A 307 -30.15 -1.23 -24.26
N GLN A 308 -29.32 -0.29 -24.72
CA GLN A 308 -28.36 0.39 -23.84
C GLN A 308 -29.07 1.21 -22.75
N ARG A 309 -30.16 1.90 -23.11
CA ARG A 309 -31.00 2.61 -22.12
C ARG A 309 -31.62 1.63 -21.13
N GLU A 310 -32.21 0.54 -21.61
CA GLU A 310 -32.77 -0.49 -20.73
C GLU A 310 -31.70 -1.14 -19.83
N HIS A 311 -30.48 -1.33 -20.32
CA HIS A 311 -29.39 -1.91 -19.52
C HIS A 311 -28.87 -0.91 -18.48
N HIS A 312 -28.78 0.37 -18.85
CA HIS A 312 -28.41 1.45 -17.94
C HIS A 312 -29.49 1.68 -16.87
N GLU A 313 -30.77 1.65 -17.25
CA GLU A 313 -31.91 1.73 -16.34
C GLU A 313 -31.94 0.54 -15.39
N ARG A 314 -31.68 -0.68 -15.88
CA ARG A 314 -31.54 -1.87 -15.02
C ARG A 314 -30.36 -1.76 -14.06
N GLN A 315 -29.23 -1.19 -14.48
CA GLN A 315 -28.09 -0.95 -13.60
C GLN A 315 -28.41 0.09 -12.52
N ILE A 316 -29.09 1.18 -12.85
CA ILE A 316 -29.51 2.21 -11.89
C ILE A 316 -30.54 1.65 -10.91
N GLU A 317 -31.53 0.90 -11.41
CA GLU A 317 -32.55 0.29 -10.57
C GLU A 317 -31.94 -0.75 -9.63
N TRP A 318 -30.99 -1.54 -10.13
CA TRP A 318 -30.24 -2.49 -9.32
C TRP A 318 -29.37 -1.79 -8.28
N SER A 319 -28.63 -0.73 -8.64
CA SER A 319 -27.78 0.00 -7.70
C SER A 319 -28.61 0.63 -6.58
N LYS A 320 -29.78 1.18 -6.91
CA LYS A 320 -30.75 1.68 -5.91
C LYS A 320 -31.25 0.57 -4.99
N ARG A 321 -31.66 -0.59 -5.53
CA ARG A 321 -32.11 -1.73 -4.70
C ARG A 321 -31.01 -2.24 -3.79
N MET A 322 -29.77 -2.26 -4.26
CA MET A 322 -28.61 -2.66 -3.47
C MET A 322 -28.29 -1.65 -2.37
N GLU A 323 -28.30 -0.35 -2.69
CA GLU A 323 -28.11 0.73 -1.73
C GLU A 323 -29.22 0.74 -0.67
N GLU A 324 -30.48 0.54 -1.07
CA GLU A 324 -31.62 0.39 -0.15
C GLU A 324 -31.49 -0.85 0.74
N ALA A 325 -31.03 -1.98 0.19
CA ALA A 325 -30.77 -3.19 0.97
C ALA A 325 -29.65 -2.96 2.00
N ILE A 326 -28.56 -2.30 1.61
CA ILE A 326 -27.46 -1.93 2.51
C ILE A 326 -27.94 -0.95 3.59
N ARG A 327 -28.67 0.12 3.21
CA ARG A 327 -29.21 1.11 4.16
C ARG A 327 -30.19 0.47 5.13
N LYS A 328 -31.11 -0.37 4.65
CA LYS A 328 -32.06 -1.07 5.50
C LYS A 328 -31.36 -1.97 6.52
N HIS A 329 -30.19 -2.50 6.17
CA HIS A 329 -29.36 -3.31 7.08
C HIS A 329 -28.53 -2.48 8.06
N GLU A 330 -28.10 -1.29 7.66
CA GLU A 330 -27.46 -0.30 8.53
C GLU A 330 -28.44 0.26 9.57
N PHE A 331 -29.71 0.41 9.19
CA PHE A 331 -30.81 0.86 10.07
C PHE A 331 -31.47 -0.27 10.88
N SER A 332 -31.39 -1.54 10.47
CA SER A 332 -31.99 -2.67 11.22
C SER A 332 -31.25 -3.04 12.50
N GLY A 333 -30.27 -2.22 12.94
CA GLY A 333 -29.62 -2.38 14.23
C GLY A 333 -28.75 -3.62 14.33
N ALA A 334 -28.39 -4.25 13.20
CA ALA A 334 -27.25 -5.15 13.13
C ALA A 334 -25.97 -4.34 13.26
N HIS A 335 -25.79 -3.65 14.40
CA HIS A 335 -24.47 -3.28 14.85
C HIS A 335 -23.64 -4.55 14.72
N PRO A 336 -22.53 -4.52 13.96
CA PRO A 336 -21.70 -5.70 13.81
C PRO A 336 -21.37 -6.13 15.22
N ASP A 337 -21.96 -7.26 15.65
CA ASP A 337 -21.74 -7.88 16.95
C ASP A 337 -20.27 -7.70 17.32
N LEU A 338 -20.03 -6.73 18.19
CA LEU A 338 -18.67 -6.26 18.44
C LEU A 338 -17.90 -7.32 19.21
N SER A 339 -18.61 -8.32 19.78
CA SER A 339 -18.08 -9.46 20.52
C SER A 339 -17.01 -10.26 19.76
N ASP A 340 -17.04 -10.23 18.41
CA ASP A 340 -16.05 -10.89 17.56
C ASP A 340 -14.81 -10.03 17.26
N LEU A 341 -14.78 -8.74 17.63
CA LEU A 341 -13.55 -7.96 17.49
C LEU A 341 -12.49 -8.49 18.44
N PRO A 342 -11.21 -8.49 18.03
CA PRO A 342 -10.13 -8.84 18.93
C PRO A 342 -10.21 -8.03 20.23
N GLN A 343 -9.97 -8.66 21.37
CA GLN A 343 -10.11 -8.02 22.69
C GLN A 343 -9.31 -6.70 22.78
N TRP A 344 -8.17 -6.58 22.11
CA TRP A 344 -7.35 -5.37 22.04
C TRP A 344 -7.98 -4.20 21.25
N CYS A 345 -8.98 -4.45 20.41
CA CYS A 345 -9.78 -3.39 19.77
C CYS A 345 -11.04 -3.02 20.54
N MET A 346 -11.54 -3.93 21.38
CA MET A 346 -12.65 -3.65 22.30
C MET A 346 -12.18 -3.02 23.61
N GLN A 347 -10.96 -3.31 24.05
CA GLN A 347 -10.32 -2.68 25.21
C GLN A 347 -9.91 -1.24 24.88
N ASP A 348 -10.92 -0.41 25.03
CA ASP A 348 -10.90 0.89 25.68
C ASP A 348 -10.01 1.98 25.06
N LYS A 349 -10.69 2.88 24.35
CA LYS A 349 -10.16 4.18 23.91
C LYS A 349 -9.52 4.97 25.06
N SER A 350 -9.96 4.74 26.30
CA SER A 350 -9.41 5.33 27.52
C SER A 350 -7.94 4.94 27.74
N TYR A 351 -7.59 3.68 27.47
CA TYR A 351 -6.26 3.14 27.69
C TYR A 351 -5.26 3.66 26.66
N ASN A 352 -5.64 3.66 25.38
CA ASN A 352 -4.79 4.23 24.33
C ASN A 352 -4.55 5.72 24.57
N THR A 353 -5.56 6.44 25.06
CA THR A 353 -5.42 7.85 25.45
C THR A 353 -4.47 7.98 26.64
N ALA A 354 -4.54 7.08 27.63
CA ALA A 354 -3.63 7.07 28.77
C ALA A 354 -2.18 6.79 28.38
N LEU A 355 -1.91 5.82 27.49
CA LEU A 355 -0.55 5.54 27.01
C LEU A 355 0.02 6.68 26.15
N ILE A 356 -0.78 7.25 25.25
CA ILE A 356 -0.37 8.42 24.45
C ILE A 356 -0.11 9.61 25.40
N GLY A 357 -0.98 9.82 26.39
CA GLY A 357 -0.83 10.84 27.42
C GLY A 357 0.45 10.64 28.23
N LEU A 358 0.72 9.41 28.70
CA LEU A 358 1.93 9.05 29.42
C LEU A 358 3.17 9.25 28.56
N GLY A 359 3.17 8.78 27.32
CA GLY A 359 4.29 8.97 26.38
C GLY A 359 4.57 10.45 26.13
N THR A 360 3.53 11.25 25.91
CA THR A 360 3.65 12.70 25.70
C THR A 360 4.19 13.39 26.95
N PHE A 361 3.65 13.06 28.12
CA PHE A 361 4.12 13.56 29.41
C PHE A 361 5.59 13.20 29.64
N LEU A 362 6.00 12.01 29.25
CA LEU A 362 7.38 11.55 29.37
C LEU A 362 8.32 12.39 28.49
N VAL A 363 7.95 12.68 27.24
CA VAL A 363 8.72 13.59 26.37
C VAL A 363 8.89 14.97 27.01
N PHE A 364 7.83 15.54 27.59
CA PHE A 364 7.93 16.80 28.33
C PHE A 364 8.86 16.71 29.53
N LEU A 365 8.81 15.60 30.27
CA LEU A 365 9.69 15.37 31.41
C LEU A 365 11.16 15.24 31.00
N GLN A 366 11.46 14.59 29.86
CA GLN A 366 12.81 14.51 29.29
C GLN A 366 13.34 15.89 28.90
N LEU A 367 12.50 16.72 28.29
CA LEU A 367 12.87 18.09 27.94
C LEU A 367 13.16 18.92 29.21
N ALA A 368 12.34 18.79 30.24
CA ALA A 368 12.54 19.48 31.51
C ALA A 368 13.81 19.02 32.25
N SER A 369 14.07 17.70 32.28
CA SER A 369 15.28 17.15 32.92
C SER A 369 16.54 17.55 32.14
N GLY A 370 16.53 17.43 30.81
CA GLY A 370 17.60 17.89 29.93
C GLY A 370 17.90 19.38 30.09
N TYR A 371 16.86 20.22 30.15
CA TYR A 371 17.02 21.66 30.40
C TYR A 371 17.66 21.95 31.76
N CYS A 372 17.26 21.26 32.82
CA CYS A 372 17.84 21.43 34.15
C CYS A 372 19.32 21.02 34.18
N VAL A 373 19.67 19.90 33.52
CA VAL A 373 21.06 19.42 33.45
C VAL A 373 21.93 20.32 32.59
N LEU A 374 21.41 20.86 31.48
CA LEU A 374 22.09 21.87 30.68
C LEU A 374 22.31 23.16 31.49
N SER A 375 21.28 23.63 32.20
CA SER A 375 21.37 24.82 33.06
C SER A 375 22.39 24.64 34.19
N LEU A 376 22.47 23.44 34.77
CA LEU A 376 23.49 23.08 35.76
C LEU A 376 24.90 23.06 35.13
N SER A 377 25.03 22.55 33.91
CA SER A 377 26.32 22.44 33.21
C SER A 377 26.88 23.80 32.77
N PHE A 378 26.01 24.71 32.35
CA PHE A 378 26.35 26.08 31.95
C PHE A 378 26.26 27.11 33.09
N GLN A 379 25.87 26.68 34.30
CA GLN A 379 25.70 27.55 35.47
C GLN A 379 24.77 28.75 35.21
N LEU A 380 23.68 28.53 34.47
CA LEU A 380 22.74 29.61 34.15
C LEU A 380 22.03 30.11 35.43
N PRO A 381 21.93 31.43 35.66
CA PRO A 381 21.22 31.98 36.80
C PRO A 381 19.71 31.73 36.65
N MET A 382 19.07 31.13 37.67
CA MET A 382 17.60 31.17 37.76
C MET A 382 17.18 32.61 38.07
N LYS A 383 16.30 33.19 37.26
CA LYS A 383 15.53 34.35 37.69
C LYS A 383 14.72 33.91 38.92
N ALA A 384 15.08 34.42 40.08
CA ALA A 384 14.27 34.26 41.28
C ALA A 384 13.07 35.21 41.13
N GLU A 385 11.86 34.65 41.08
CA GLU A 385 10.65 35.38 41.45
C GLU A 385 10.58 35.53 42.97
#